data_AF-A0A7C0UDT7-F1
#
_entry.id   AF-A0A7C0UDT7-F1
#
_cell.length_a   1.000
_cell.length_b   1.000
_cell.length_c   1.000
_cell.angle_alpha   90.00
_cell.angle_beta   90.00
_cell.angle_gamma   90.00
#
_symmetry.space_group_name_H-M   'P 1'
#
loop_
_entity.id
_entity.type
_entity.pdbx_description
1 polymer ?
#
loop_
_entity_poly.entity_id
_entity_poly.type
_entity_poly.pdbx_seq_one_letter_code
_entity_poly.pdbx_strand_id
1 'polypeptide(L)'
;MEAGDTVKDWLAYLSEKKHVVALIQESLGCACPHEVFDHYQVRCVMTTPFPYVKMVVGERLLVYLVPCEHNQVSSGQAARLLHEGVQERDGKGLNRFRLALVGASSPVTDQLEQEVQSLNDSKVHLHVIRSISGS
;
A
#
# COMPACT_ATOMS: atom_id res chain seq x y z
N MET A 1 -17.51 7.81 -5.63
CA MET A 1 -16.56 7.23 -6.60
C MET A 1 -16.49 5.74 -6.32
N GLU A 2 -16.54 4.88 -7.33
CA GLU A 2 -16.38 3.43 -7.09
C GLU A 2 -14.90 3.12 -6.83
N ALA A 3 -14.59 2.16 -5.96
CA ALA A 3 -13.20 1.81 -5.65
C ALA A 3 -12.36 1.44 -6.89
N GLY A 4 -13.02 0.92 -7.94
CA GLY A 4 -12.39 0.62 -9.22
C GLY A 4 -11.91 1.86 -9.99
N ASP A 5 -12.59 3.00 -9.84
CA ASP A 5 -12.19 4.26 -10.46
C ASP A 5 -11.08 4.92 -9.62
N THR A 6 -11.21 4.89 -8.29
CA THR A 6 -10.17 5.38 -7.37
C THR A 6 -8.79 4.77 -7.65
N VAL A 7 -8.70 3.45 -7.83
CA VAL A 7 -7.40 2.82 -8.10
C VAL A 7 -6.83 3.18 -9.47
N LYS A 8 -7.67 3.48 -10.46
CA LYS A 8 -7.23 3.90 -11.80
C LYS A 8 -6.69 5.32 -11.76
N ASP A 9 -7.36 6.21 -11.03
CA ASP A 9 -6.93 7.59 -10.82
C ASP A 9 -5.57 7.61 -10.09
N TRP A 10 -5.42 6.79 -9.05
CA TRP A 10 -4.15 6.61 -8.37
C TRP A 10 -3.07 6.04 -9.28
N LEU A 11 -3.37 5.08 -10.15
CA LEU A 11 -2.41 4.57 -11.12
C LEU A 11 -1.94 5.67 -12.07
N ALA A 12 -2.85 6.50 -12.57
CA ALA A 12 -2.51 7.63 -13.42
C ALA A 12 -1.63 8.64 -12.68
N TYR A 13 -1.99 9.02 -11.45
CA TYR A 13 -1.20 9.94 -10.62
C TYR A 13 0.19 9.38 -10.31
N LEU A 14 0.28 8.13 -9.87
CA LEU A 14 1.52 7.45 -9.49
C LEU A 14 2.35 6.99 -10.69
N SER A 15 1.90 7.25 -11.92
CA SER A 15 2.72 7.06 -13.12
C SER A 15 3.87 8.06 -13.18
N GLU A 16 3.75 9.22 -12.52
CA GLU A 16 4.81 10.23 -12.46
C GLU A 16 5.74 10.00 -11.25
N LYS A 17 7.05 9.90 -11.50
CA LYS A 17 8.07 9.62 -10.46
C LYS A 17 7.98 10.54 -9.24
N LYS A 18 7.76 11.85 -9.45
CA LYS A 18 7.65 12.84 -8.35
C LYS A 18 6.53 12.49 -7.35
N HIS A 19 5.44 11.91 -7.83
CA HIS A 19 4.30 11.52 -6.99
C HIS A 19 4.59 10.25 -6.20
N VAL A 20 5.32 9.31 -6.79
CA VAL A 20 5.83 8.12 -6.08
C VAL A 20 6.81 8.53 -4.98
N VAL A 21 7.71 9.48 -5.26
CA VAL A 21 8.67 10.02 -4.28
C VAL A 21 7.93 10.65 -3.11
N ALA A 22 6.98 11.57 -3.39
CA ALA A 22 6.19 12.23 -2.35
C ALA A 22 5.40 11.22 -1.50
N LEU A 23 4.73 10.25 -2.11
CA LEU A 23 4.02 9.20 -1.37
C LEU A 23 4.97 8.44 -0.44
N ILE A 24 6.09 7.94 -0.95
CA ILE A 24 6.98 7.06 -0.19
C ILE A 24 7.77 7.80 0.88
N GLN A 25 8.32 8.98 0.57
CA GLN A 25 9.15 9.73 1.50
C GLN A 25 8.34 10.60 2.45
N GLU A 26 7.30 11.29 1.96
CA GLU A 26 6.54 12.25 2.76
C GLU A 26 5.34 11.61 3.47
N SER A 27 4.58 10.76 2.76
CA SER A 27 3.36 10.17 3.34
C SER A 27 3.62 8.89 4.12
N LEU A 28 4.51 8.02 3.63
CA LEU A 28 4.87 6.76 4.29
C LEU A 28 6.15 6.88 5.13
N GLY A 29 6.89 7.98 5.06
CA GLY A 29 8.07 8.22 5.88
C GLY A 29 9.28 7.33 5.56
N CYS A 30 9.39 6.75 4.37
CA CYS A 30 10.59 5.99 3.99
C CYS A 30 11.76 6.94 3.66
N ALA A 31 12.91 6.74 4.31
CA ALA A 31 14.18 7.39 3.94
C ALA A 31 14.87 6.71 2.72
N CYS A 32 14.07 6.30 1.72
CA CYS A 32 14.54 5.62 0.52
C CYS A 32 15.40 6.58 -0.33
N PRO A 33 16.62 6.20 -0.79
CA PRO A 33 17.47 7.08 -1.61
C PRO A 33 16.86 7.30 -3.01
N HIS A 34 17.14 8.43 -3.65
CA HIS A 34 16.46 8.79 -4.92
C HIS A 34 16.69 7.79 -6.08
N GLU A 35 17.82 7.09 -6.09
CA GLU A 35 18.14 6.06 -7.10
C GLU A 35 17.15 4.89 -7.12
N VAL A 36 16.52 4.54 -5.99
CA VAL A 36 15.55 3.43 -5.98
C VAL A 36 14.29 3.76 -6.77
N PHE A 37 14.03 5.04 -7.00
CA PHE A 37 12.87 5.51 -7.76
C PHE A 37 13.11 5.58 -9.26
N ASP A 38 14.32 5.29 -9.75
CA ASP A 38 14.56 5.14 -11.19
C ASP A 38 13.98 3.82 -11.72
N HIS A 39 13.79 2.85 -10.83
CA HIS A 39 13.19 1.56 -11.15
C HIS A 39 11.99 1.32 -10.24
N TYR A 40 10.81 1.71 -10.72
CA TYR A 40 9.55 1.40 -10.05
C TYR A 40 8.51 0.87 -11.00
N GLN A 41 7.58 0.09 -10.45
CA GLN A 41 6.42 -0.43 -11.15
C GLN A 41 5.18 -0.09 -10.33
N VAL A 42 4.16 0.44 -10.98
CA VAL A 42 2.84 0.67 -10.38
C VAL A 42 1.81 -0.08 -11.20
N ARG A 43 0.88 -0.77 -10.55
CA ARG A 43 -0.23 -1.45 -11.22
C ARG A 43 -1.46 -1.51 -10.36
N CYS A 44 -2.63 -1.44 -10.99
CA CYS A 44 -3.88 -1.82 -10.35
C CYS A 44 -3.99 -3.34 -10.29
N VAL A 45 -4.49 -3.85 -9.17
CA VAL A 45 -4.92 -5.23 -9.02
C VAL A 45 -6.43 -5.20 -8.89
N MET A 46 -7.11 -5.58 -9.97
CA MET A 46 -8.57 -5.67 -10.04
C MET A 46 -9.01 -7.06 -9.57
N THR A 47 -9.03 -7.26 -8.25
CA THR A 47 -9.46 -8.53 -7.63
C THR A 47 -10.73 -8.33 -6.82
N THR A 48 -11.44 -9.42 -6.56
CA THR A 48 -12.49 -9.47 -5.52
C THR A 48 -11.84 -9.71 -4.16
N PRO A 49 -12.34 -9.12 -3.06
CA PRO A 49 -13.57 -8.31 -2.97
C PRO A 49 -13.38 -6.82 -3.28
N PHE A 50 -12.15 -6.31 -3.37
CA PHE A 50 -11.88 -4.92 -3.71
C PHE A 50 -10.56 -4.77 -4.49
N PRO A 51 -10.47 -3.75 -5.34
CA PRO A 51 -9.23 -3.44 -6.04
C PRO A 51 -8.24 -2.71 -5.14
N TYR A 52 -6.96 -2.80 -5.47
CA TYR A 52 -5.90 -2.03 -4.80
C TYR A 52 -4.77 -1.66 -5.78
N VAL A 53 -3.94 -0.68 -5.43
CA VAL A 53 -2.73 -0.36 -6.18
C VAL A 53 -1.54 -1.09 -5.55
N LYS A 54 -0.75 -1.77 -6.40
CA LYS A 54 0.52 -2.38 -6.02
C LYS A 54 1.67 -1.61 -6.63
N MET A 55 2.67 -1.35 -5.80
CA MET A 55 3.92 -0.74 -6.22
C MET A 55 5.12 -1.58 -5.80
N VAL A 56 6.10 -1.67 -6.68
CA VAL A 56 7.45 -2.17 -6.36
C VAL A 56 8.43 -1.05 -6.67
N VAL A 57 9.26 -0.66 -5.69
CA VAL A 57 10.24 0.42 -5.83
C VAL A 57 11.65 -0.07 -5.52
N GLY A 58 12.55 0.16 -6.48
CA GLY A 58 13.96 -0.24 -6.46
C GLY A 58 14.19 -1.72 -6.17
N GLU A 59 13.25 -2.58 -6.57
CA GLU A 59 13.28 -4.04 -6.29
C GLU A 59 13.45 -4.38 -4.80
N ARG A 60 13.12 -3.44 -3.91
CA ARG A 60 13.36 -3.56 -2.46
C ARG A 60 12.10 -3.32 -1.64
N LEU A 61 11.22 -2.44 -2.11
CA LEU A 61 10.05 -2.00 -1.39
C LEU A 61 8.78 -2.45 -2.12
N LEU A 62 7.98 -3.28 -1.45
CA LEU A 62 6.60 -3.58 -1.83
C LEU A 62 5.65 -2.63 -1.11
N VAL A 63 4.73 -2.02 -1.84
CA VAL A 63 3.66 -1.19 -1.26
C VAL A 63 2.31 -1.60 -1.82
N TYR A 64 1.35 -1.86 -0.94
CA TYR A 64 -0.07 -2.01 -1.29
C TYR A 64 -0.84 -0.78 -0.81
N LEU A 65 -1.59 -0.13 -1.70
CA LEU A 65 -2.45 1.00 -1.38
C LEU A 65 -3.90 0.56 -1.54
N VAL A 66 -4.65 0.59 -0.45
CA VAL A 66 -6.01 0.09 -0.38
C VAL A 66 -6.97 1.27 -0.19
N PRO A 67 -7.92 1.48 -1.11
CA PRO A 67 -9.00 2.44 -0.88
C PRO A 67 -9.95 1.89 0.19
N CYS A 68 -10.07 2.63 1.30
CA CYS A 68 -10.95 2.28 2.41
C CYS A 68 -12.13 3.25 2.55
N GLU A 69 -12.21 4.27 1.69
CA GLU A 69 -13.37 5.16 1.62
C GLU A 69 -14.66 4.35 1.42
N HIS A 70 -15.74 4.78 2.08
CA HIS A 70 -17.04 4.11 2.06
C HIS A 70 -17.10 2.71 2.69
N ASN A 71 -16.15 2.35 3.57
CA ASN A 71 -16.17 1.10 4.36
C ASN A 71 -16.26 -0.19 3.54
N GLN A 72 -15.67 -0.21 2.34
CA GLN A 72 -15.72 -1.39 1.47
C GLN A 72 -14.75 -2.52 1.89
N VAL A 73 -13.86 -2.26 2.83
CA VAL A 73 -12.82 -3.19 3.28
C VAL A 73 -13.05 -3.58 4.74
N SER A 74 -13.29 -4.86 4.98
CA SER A 74 -13.34 -5.40 6.35
C SER A 74 -11.94 -5.67 6.89
N SER A 75 -11.80 -5.69 8.22
CA SER A 75 -10.53 -6.01 8.89
C SER A 75 -9.99 -7.38 8.46
N GLY A 76 -10.85 -8.39 8.36
CA GLY A 76 -10.45 -9.73 7.90
C GLY A 76 -9.93 -9.77 6.46
N GLN A 77 -10.50 -8.95 5.55
CA GLN A 77 -10.00 -8.88 4.18
C GLN A 77 -8.65 -8.14 4.11
N ALA A 78 -8.50 -7.06 4.88
CA ALA A 78 -7.22 -6.35 4.97
C ALA A 78 -6.13 -7.22 5.62
N ALA A 79 -6.46 -8.01 6.65
CA ALA A 79 -5.52 -8.94 7.29
C ALA A 79 -5.07 -10.03 6.32
N ARG A 80 -5.99 -10.58 5.53
CA ARG A 80 -5.62 -11.49 4.44
C ARG A 80 -4.66 -10.83 3.45
N LEU A 81 -4.95 -9.60 3.04
CA LEU A 81 -4.10 -8.86 2.10
C LEU A 81 -2.71 -8.54 2.70
N LEU A 82 -2.62 -8.28 4.01
CA LEU A 82 -1.37 -8.16 4.75
C LEU A 82 -0.52 -9.43 4.60
N HIS A 83 -1.10 -10.61 4.85
CA HIS A 83 -0.38 -11.88 4.69
C HIS A 83 0.00 -12.17 3.23
N GLU A 84 -0.86 -11.87 2.26
CA GLU A 84 -0.55 -12.00 0.83
C GLU A 84 0.62 -11.08 0.43
N GLY A 85 0.68 -9.86 0.97
CA GLY A 85 1.79 -8.94 0.75
C GLY A 85 3.11 -9.42 1.37
N VAL A 86 3.06 -10.01 2.57
CA VAL A 86 4.21 -10.67 3.22
C VAL A 86 4.74 -11.80 2.33
N GLN A 87 3.86 -12.71 1.89
CA GLN A 87 4.23 -13.83 1.03
C GLN A 87 4.80 -13.35 -0.31
N GLU A 88 4.19 -12.33 -0.93
CA GLU A 88 4.68 -11.79 -2.21
C GLU A 88 6.06 -11.13 -2.04
N ARG A 89 6.25 -10.36 -0.96
CA ARG A 89 7.55 -9.75 -0.65
C ARG A 89 8.62 -10.84 -0.53
N ASP A 90 8.36 -11.85 0.29
CA ASP A 90 9.34 -12.91 0.58
C ASP A 90 9.64 -13.76 -0.66
N GLY A 91 8.59 -14.16 -1.40
CA GLY A 91 8.72 -14.95 -2.62
C GLY A 91 9.46 -14.23 -3.75
N LYS A 92 9.50 -12.89 -3.72
CA LYS A 92 10.25 -12.07 -4.69
C LYS A 92 11.60 -11.58 -4.17
N GLY A 93 11.98 -11.94 -2.95
CA GLY A 93 13.22 -11.45 -2.32
C GLY A 93 13.22 -9.94 -2.06
N LEU A 94 12.04 -9.30 -1.98
CA LEU A 94 11.93 -7.87 -1.66
C LEU A 94 12.28 -7.67 -0.18
N ASN A 95 12.91 -6.54 0.16
CA ASN A 95 13.39 -6.33 1.52
C ASN A 95 12.27 -5.95 2.49
N ARG A 96 11.30 -5.14 2.06
CA ARG A 96 10.32 -4.57 2.99
C ARG A 96 8.94 -4.42 2.37
N PHE A 97 7.88 -4.50 3.18
CA PHE A 97 6.48 -4.43 2.73
C PHE A 97 5.67 -3.41 3.53
N ARG A 98 4.93 -2.55 2.83
CA ARG A 98 4.04 -1.50 3.40
C ARG A 98 2.62 -1.75 2.94
N LEU A 99 1.71 -1.92 3.89
CA LEU A 99 0.28 -1.84 3.63
C LEU A 99 -0.18 -0.43 4.00
N ALA A 100 -0.70 0.33 3.05
CA ALA A 100 -1.28 1.64 3.31
C ALA A 100 -2.79 1.61 3.07
N LEU A 101 -3.55 1.96 4.11
CA LEU A 101 -4.99 2.13 4.05
C LEU A 101 -5.30 3.60 3.83
N VAL A 102 -6.01 3.91 2.76
CA VAL A 102 -6.33 5.30 2.38
C VAL A 102 -7.78 5.60 2.75
N GLY A 103 -8.00 6.60 3.61
CA GLY A 103 -9.33 6.99 4.05
C GLY A 103 -9.98 6.00 5.04
N ALA A 104 -9.19 5.16 5.71
CA ALA A 104 -9.72 4.16 6.65
C ALA A 104 -10.25 4.77 7.96
N SER A 105 -11.20 4.05 8.59
CA SER A 105 -11.73 4.34 9.92
C SER A 105 -11.01 3.54 11.02
N SER A 106 -11.01 4.08 12.25
CA SER A 106 -10.32 3.51 13.43
C SER A 106 -10.57 2.00 13.70
N PRO A 107 -11.79 1.45 13.52
CA PRO A 107 -12.01 0.04 13.85
C PRO A 107 -11.24 -0.94 12.97
N VAL A 108 -10.96 -0.58 11.71
CA VAL A 108 -10.17 -1.44 10.80
C VAL A 108 -8.69 -1.39 11.17
N THR A 109 -8.21 -0.25 11.66
CA THR A 109 -6.79 -0.02 11.95
C THR A 109 -6.35 -0.79 13.19
N ASP A 110 -7.12 -0.77 14.27
CA ASP A 110 -6.73 -1.37 15.55
C ASP A 110 -6.49 -2.89 15.44
N GLN A 111 -7.35 -3.59 14.69
CA GLN A 111 -7.19 -5.03 14.48
C GLN A 111 -5.97 -5.33 13.59
N LEU A 112 -5.74 -4.55 12.55
CA LEU A 112 -4.57 -4.73 11.68
C LEU A 112 -3.25 -4.42 12.37
N GLU A 113 -3.23 -3.46 13.29
CA GLU A 113 -2.03 -3.18 14.09
C GLU A 113 -1.64 -4.39 14.93
N GLN A 114 -2.61 -5.07 15.54
CA GLN A 114 -2.36 -6.32 16.28
C GLN A 114 -1.84 -7.42 15.35
N GLU A 115 -2.42 -7.56 14.16
CA GLU A 115 -1.94 -8.53 13.17
C GLU A 115 -0.49 -8.25 12.76
N VAL A 116 -0.14 -6.99 12.47
CA VAL A 116 1.23 -6.59 12.12
C VAL A 116 2.21 -6.87 13.26
N GLN A 117 1.82 -6.58 14.50
CA GLN A 117 2.64 -6.90 15.66
C GLN A 117 2.86 -8.41 15.81
N SER A 118 1.82 -9.21 15.53
CA SER A 118 1.89 -10.68 15.62
C SER A 118 2.85 -11.32 14.62
N LEU A 119 3.07 -10.67 13.47
CA LEU A 119 4.05 -11.12 12.46
C LEU A 119 5.49 -11.09 12.99
N ASN A 120 5.76 -10.26 14.01
CA ASN A 120 7.10 -10.04 14.56
C ASN A 120 8.16 -9.70 13.50
N ASP A 121 7.76 -8.97 12.45
CA ASP A 121 8.60 -8.60 11.33
C ASP A 121 8.73 -7.07 11.23
N SER A 122 9.87 -6.54 11.69
CA SER A 122 10.19 -5.11 11.66
C SER A 122 10.19 -4.48 10.25
N LYS A 123 10.18 -5.30 9.18
CA LYS A 123 10.17 -4.85 7.79
C LYS A 123 8.76 -4.76 7.18
N VAL A 124 7.72 -5.15 7.94
CA VAL A 124 6.30 -4.97 7.58
C VAL A 124 5.74 -3.79 8.34
N HIS A 125 5.23 -2.78 7.62
CA HIS A 125 4.58 -1.62 8.25
C HIS A 125 3.16 -1.41 7.74
N LEU A 126 2.26 -1.02 8.63
CA LEU A 126 0.93 -0.51 8.31
C LEU A 126 0.96 1.01 8.35
N HIS A 127 0.36 1.64 7.35
CA HIS A 127 0.15 3.08 7.29
C HIS A 127 -1.33 3.37 7.10
N VAL A 128 -1.79 4.45 7.72
CA VAL A 128 -3.13 4.99 7.52
C VAL A 128 -2.94 6.42 7.04
N ILE A 129 -3.35 6.70 5.80
CA ILE A 129 -3.22 8.01 5.17
C ILE A 129 -4.60 8.53 4.78
N ARG A 130 -4.80 9.85 4.79
CA ARG A 130 -6.10 10.44 4.48
C ARG A 130 -6.42 10.36 3.00
N SER A 131 -5.46 10.70 2.15
CA SER A 131 -5.57 10.65 0.71
C SER A 131 -4.19 10.40 0.11
N ILE A 132 -4.18 10.00 -1.15
CA ILE A 132 -3.01 10.12 -2.00
C ILE A 132 -3.17 11.48 -2.68
N SER A 133 -2.20 12.38 -2.52
CA SER A 133 -2.24 13.71 -3.15
C SER A 133 -2.56 13.55 -4.64
N GLY A 134 -3.36 14.45 -5.23
CA GLY A 134 -3.93 14.30 -6.58
C GLY A 134 -5.36 13.73 -6.63
N SER A 135 -6.03 13.59 -5.48
CA SER A 135 -7.49 13.38 -5.37
C SER A 135 -8.16 14.61 -4.75
#